data_AF-A0A3L7XUR5-F1
#
_entry.id   AF-A0A3L7XUR5-F1
#
_cell.length_a   1.000
_cell.length_b   1.000
_cell.length_c   1.000
_cell.angle_alpha   90.00
_cell.angle_beta   90.00
_cell.angle_gamma   90.00
#
_symmetry.space_group_name_H-M   'P 1'
#
loop_
_entity.id
_entity.type
_entity.pdbx_description
1 polymer ?
#
loop_
_entity_poly.entity_id
_entity_poly.type
_entity_poly.pdbx_seq_one_letter_code
_entity_poly.pdbx_strand_id
1 'polypeptide(L)'
;MFDYDKTAVLRALSLLMLAAWLALQAMRRAHLPAWDIVRHTPLLTPVVLLILATLLSTTLSIDARLSFFGSLSRNNGMYSLLALLVVALAVATELRQRAQRQRLVGTLLAASCVVSVHGIAQHFGMEPAMWEYDLGLRIISTLGNPIFAGAFLAMAMPLTLACALPLWQARNARGFVYAALLALQSIALWWTGSRGPLLAALCALGFMLLIHFAQAGRRAWAFSLLGTLALGALFLIVLNIPNGPLQQLRTAAPLQRLANMLNSEDASTSGRSRIWRGAMRLAAARTPIRFATG
;
A
#
# COMPACT_ATOMS: atom_id res chain seq x y z
N MET A 1 9.92 -13.75 -11.03
CA MET A 1 8.81 -14.55 -11.58
C MET A 1 7.51 -14.40 -10.77
N PHE A 2 7.58 -14.19 -9.46
CA PHE A 2 6.43 -14.09 -8.53
C PHE A 2 5.35 -13.04 -8.87
N ASP A 3 5.72 -11.90 -9.47
CA ASP A 3 4.75 -10.86 -9.83
C ASP A 3 3.90 -11.22 -11.05
N TYR A 4 4.39 -12.11 -11.92
CA TYR A 4 3.72 -12.47 -13.17
C TYR A 4 2.47 -13.34 -12.90
N ASP A 5 2.58 -14.36 -12.05
CA ASP A 5 1.47 -15.26 -11.75
C ASP A 5 0.37 -14.54 -10.98
N LYS A 6 0.74 -13.68 -10.04
CA LYS A 6 -0.23 -12.89 -9.26
C LYS A 6 -1.01 -11.91 -10.12
N THR A 7 -0.34 -11.25 -11.06
CA THR A 7 -0.99 -10.33 -11.99
C THR A 7 -1.88 -11.09 -12.98
N ALA A 8 -1.49 -12.29 -13.42
CA ALA A 8 -2.34 -13.15 -14.24
C ALA A 8 -3.62 -13.58 -13.50
N VAL A 9 -3.50 -14.02 -12.24
CA VAL A 9 -4.67 -14.36 -11.40
C VAL A 9 -5.57 -13.15 -11.18
N LEU A 10 -5.00 -11.97 -10.87
CA LEU A 10 -5.76 -10.73 -10.73
C LEU A 10 -6.55 -10.42 -12.01
N ARG A 11 -5.89 -10.49 -13.17
CA ARG A 11 -6.49 -10.23 -14.48
C ARG A 11 -7.64 -11.21 -14.77
N ALA A 12 -7.41 -12.51 -14.58
CA ALA A 12 -8.42 -13.54 -14.78
C ALA A 12 -9.63 -13.34 -13.86
N LEU A 13 -9.41 -13.14 -12.55
CA LEU A 13 -10.47 -12.86 -11.60
C LEU A 13 -11.22 -11.58 -11.93
N SER A 14 -10.51 -10.52 -12.35
CA SER A 14 -11.16 -9.27 -12.75
C SER A 14 -12.08 -9.45 -13.96
N LEU A 15 -11.72 -10.28 -14.93
CA LEU A 15 -12.58 -10.58 -16.09
C LEU A 15 -13.83 -11.36 -15.67
N LEU A 16 -13.68 -12.35 -14.77
CA LEU A 16 -14.82 -13.07 -14.19
C LEU A 16 -15.74 -12.13 -13.41
N MET A 17 -15.16 -11.24 -12.60
CA MET A 17 -15.90 -10.21 -11.88
C MET A 17 -16.60 -9.25 -12.82
N LEU A 18 -15.96 -8.83 -13.92
CA LEU A 18 -16.57 -7.97 -14.94
C LEU A 18 -17.76 -8.67 -15.60
N ALA A 19 -17.59 -9.92 -16.03
CA ALA A 19 -18.66 -10.70 -16.66
C ALA A 19 -19.85 -10.90 -15.70
N ALA A 20 -19.58 -11.29 -14.46
CA ALA A 20 -20.61 -11.43 -13.43
C ALA A 20 -21.31 -10.10 -13.14
N TRP A 21 -20.54 -9.01 -13.03
CA TRP A 21 -21.07 -7.67 -12.78
C TRP A 21 -21.97 -7.22 -13.95
N LEU A 22 -21.53 -7.36 -15.20
CA LEU A 22 -22.35 -7.02 -16.37
C LEU A 22 -23.62 -7.88 -16.46
N ALA A 23 -23.53 -9.19 -16.17
CA ALA A 23 -24.69 -10.08 -16.14
C ALA A 23 -25.70 -9.66 -15.07
N LEU A 24 -25.24 -9.37 -13.84
CA LEU A 24 -26.08 -8.86 -12.77
C LEU A 24 -26.77 -7.54 -13.15
N GLN A 25 -26.02 -6.63 -13.77
CA GLN A 25 -26.56 -5.34 -14.22
C GLN A 25 -27.60 -5.52 -15.34
N ALA A 26 -27.38 -6.45 -16.27
CA ALA A 26 -28.33 -6.79 -17.33
C ALA A 26 -29.60 -7.49 -16.80
N MET A 27 -29.51 -8.23 -15.70
CA MET A 27 -30.67 -8.84 -15.03
C MET A 27 -31.50 -7.82 -14.24
N ARG A 28 -30.85 -6.80 -13.66
CA ARG A 28 -31.49 -5.74 -12.85
C ARG A 28 -32.25 -4.67 -13.66
N ARG A 29 -32.57 -4.95 -14.94
CA ARG A 29 -33.09 -4.13 -16.07
C ARG A 29 -34.05 -2.94 -15.83
N ALA A 30 -34.42 -2.54 -14.61
CA ALA A 30 -35.33 -1.41 -14.38
C ALA A 30 -35.12 -0.61 -13.07
N HIS A 31 -34.16 -0.94 -12.20
CA HIS A 31 -33.85 -0.10 -11.04
C HIS A 31 -32.34 0.11 -10.96
N LEU A 32 -31.86 1.28 -11.40
CA LEU A 32 -30.54 1.78 -11.07
C LEU A 32 -30.61 2.45 -9.69
N PRO A 33 -29.99 1.87 -8.64
CA PRO A 33 -29.43 2.71 -7.59
C PRO A 33 -28.07 2.16 -7.14
N ALA A 34 -27.01 2.63 -7.79
CA ALA A 34 -25.63 2.41 -7.35
C ALA A 34 -24.67 3.42 -8.00
N TRP A 35 -24.98 3.86 -9.22
CA TRP A 35 -24.19 4.87 -9.93
C TRP A 35 -24.26 6.24 -9.26
N ASP A 36 -25.37 6.63 -8.67
CA ASP A 36 -25.45 7.91 -7.94
C ASP A 36 -24.49 7.92 -6.75
N ILE A 37 -24.41 6.82 -6.00
CA ILE A 37 -23.45 6.68 -4.90
C ILE A 37 -22.01 6.83 -5.44
N VAL A 38 -21.68 6.14 -6.54
CA VAL A 38 -20.35 6.21 -7.14
C VAL A 38 -20.05 7.61 -7.67
N ARG A 39 -21.00 8.26 -8.34
CA ARG A 39 -20.89 9.65 -8.86
C ARG A 39 -20.67 10.67 -7.75
N HIS A 40 -21.25 10.46 -6.59
CA HIS A 40 -21.08 11.33 -5.43
C HIS A 40 -19.86 10.96 -4.56
N THR A 41 -19.10 9.91 -4.90
CA THR A 41 -17.84 9.65 -4.21
C THR A 41 -16.75 10.62 -4.67
N PRO A 42 -16.06 11.34 -3.76
CA PRO A 42 -15.00 12.28 -4.13
C PRO A 42 -13.78 11.59 -4.76
N LEU A 43 -13.69 10.25 -4.63
CA LEU A 43 -12.64 9.42 -5.21
C LEU A 43 -12.86 9.05 -6.68
N LEU A 44 -14.07 9.22 -7.22
CA LEU A 44 -14.32 8.85 -8.62
C LEU A 44 -13.52 9.73 -9.58
N THR A 45 -13.55 11.05 -9.39
CA THR A 45 -12.85 12.01 -10.23
C THR A 45 -11.34 11.73 -10.34
N PRO A 46 -10.57 11.59 -9.24
CA PRO A 46 -9.14 11.30 -9.36
C PRO A 46 -8.86 9.92 -9.99
N VAL A 47 -9.70 8.91 -9.74
CA VAL A 47 -9.57 7.59 -10.38
C VAL A 47 -9.79 7.70 -11.89
N VAL A 48 -10.84 8.39 -12.33
CA VAL A 48 -11.12 8.60 -13.76
C VAL A 48 -9.98 9.39 -14.42
N LEU A 49 -9.50 10.46 -13.78
CA LEU A 49 -8.37 11.23 -14.29
C LEU A 49 -7.10 10.38 -14.42
N LEU A 50 -6.81 9.53 -13.43
CA LEU A 50 -5.68 8.60 -13.49
C LEU A 50 -5.82 7.62 -14.66
N ILE A 51 -7.00 7.05 -14.85
CA ILE A 51 -7.27 6.09 -15.94
C ILE A 51 -7.16 6.78 -17.30
N LEU A 52 -7.72 7.97 -17.47
CA LEU A 52 -7.63 8.73 -18.72
C LEU A 52 -6.19 9.16 -19.02
N ALA A 53 -5.45 9.63 -18.01
CA ALA A 53 -4.05 10.02 -18.16
C ALA A 53 -3.17 8.82 -18.53
N THR A 54 -3.38 7.67 -17.90
CA THR A 54 -2.64 6.43 -18.21
C THR A 54 -3.03 5.85 -19.56
N LEU A 55 -4.30 5.96 -19.97
CA LEU A 55 -4.75 5.56 -21.30
C LEU A 55 -4.08 6.42 -22.38
N LEU A 56 -4.14 7.74 -22.23
CA LEU A 56 -3.50 8.68 -23.16
C LEU A 56 -1.98 8.46 -23.22
N SER A 57 -1.34 8.29 -22.07
CA SER A 57 0.09 7.98 -22.00
C SER A 57 0.43 6.64 -22.66
N THR A 58 -0.45 5.64 -22.57
CA THR A 58 -0.25 4.33 -23.22
C THR A 58 -0.38 4.44 -24.73
N THR A 59 -1.38 5.19 -25.23
CA THR A 59 -1.59 5.37 -26.68
C THR A 59 -0.51 6.23 -27.34
N LEU A 60 0.05 7.19 -26.60
CA LEU A 60 1.14 8.05 -27.09
C LEU A 60 2.54 7.46 -26.82
N SER A 61 2.60 6.26 -26.23
CA SER A 61 3.87 5.62 -25.87
C SER A 61 4.60 5.09 -27.11
N ILE A 62 5.94 5.13 -27.06
CA ILE A 62 6.81 4.57 -28.12
C ILE A 62 6.54 3.07 -28.31
N ASP A 63 6.31 2.35 -27.21
CA ASP A 63 5.89 0.95 -27.22
C ASP A 63 4.58 0.80 -26.46
N ALA A 64 3.48 0.99 -27.19
CA ALA A 64 2.14 0.86 -26.66
C ALA A 64 1.84 -0.55 -26.14
N ARG A 65 2.41 -1.60 -26.74
CA ARG A 65 2.21 -2.99 -26.32
C ARG A 65 2.86 -3.24 -24.96
N LEU A 66 4.12 -2.83 -24.80
CA LEU A 66 4.82 -2.92 -23.52
C LEU A 66 4.13 -2.08 -22.45
N SER A 67 3.62 -0.90 -22.81
CA SER A 67 2.90 -0.01 -21.89
C SER A 67 1.55 -0.60 -21.44
N PHE A 68 0.86 -1.31 -22.35
CA PHE A 68 -0.42 -1.94 -22.06
C PHE A 68 -0.27 -3.19 -21.18
N PHE A 69 0.63 -4.12 -21.54
CA PHE A 69 0.80 -5.39 -20.83
C PHE A 69 1.78 -5.32 -19.64
N GLY A 70 2.74 -4.40 -19.69
CA GLY A 70 3.86 -4.32 -18.75
C GLY A 70 5.05 -5.20 -19.16
N SER A 71 6.22 -4.96 -18.55
CA SER A 71 7.43 -5.75 -18.78
C SER A 71 7.34 -7.14 -18.15
N LEU A 72 8.11 -8.11 -18.65
CA LEU A 72 8.15 -9.48 -18.11
C LEU A 72 8.48 -9.55 -16.61
N SER A 73 9.34 -8.65 -16.13
CA SER A 73 9.79 -8.64 -14.73
C SER A 73 8.76 -8.08 -13.76
N ARG A 74 7.78 -7.27 -14.21
CA ARG A 74 6.78 -6.62 -13.34
C ARG A 74 5.32 -6.91 -13.71
N ASN A 75 5.06 -7.23 -14.97
CA ASN A 75 3.75 -7.48 -15.58
C ASN A 75 2.67 -6.47 -15.15
N ASN A 76 3.07 -5.20 -14.99
CA ASN A 76 2.22 -4.12 -14.52
C ASN A 76 2.14 -3.02 -15.58
N GLY A 77 1.05 -3.03 -16.33
CA GLY A 77 0.73 -2.05 -17.36
C GLY A 77 -0.72 -1.60 -17.26
N MET A 78 -1.21 -0.89 -18.27
CA MET A 78 -2.59 -0.39 -18.34
C MET A 78 -3.64 -1.48 -18.06
N TYR A 79 -3.41 -2.71 -18.55
CA TYR A 79 -4.34 -3.80 -18.30
C TYR A 79 -4.50 -4.14 -16.81
N SER A 80 -3.41 -4.13 -16.05
CA SER A 80 -3.46 -4.38 -14.60
C SER A 80 -4.21 -3.25 -13.86
N LEU A 81 -4.07 -2.00 -14.32
CA LEU A 81 -4.80 -0.87 -13.75
C LEU A 81 -6.31 -0.96 -14.04
N LEU A 82 -6.69 -1.35 -15.25
CA LEU A 82 -8.10 -1.61 -15.60
C LEU A 82 -8.68 -2.79 -14.80
N ALA A 83 -7.91 -3.86 -14.59
CA ALA A 83 -8.31 -4.97 -13.72
C ALA A 83 -8.61 -4.51 -12.30
N LEU A 84 -7.75 -3.66 -11.71
CA LEU A 84 -7.98 -3.06 -10.39
C LEU A 84 -9.21 -2.13 -10.37
N LEU A 85 -9.45 -1.36 -11.45
CA LEU A 85 -10.65 -0.54 -11.59
C LEU A 85 -11.93 -1.38 -11.57
N VAL A 86 -11.95 -2.51 -12.30
CA VAL A 86 -13.08 -3.43 -12.28
C VAL A 86 -13.35 -3.96 -10.87
N VAL A 87 -12.30 -4.40 -10.17
CA VAL A 87 -12.43 -4.87 -8.77
C VAL A 87 -12.98 -3.76 -7.88
N ALA A 88 -12.46 -2.53 -8.01
CA ALA A 88 -12.92 -1.38 -7.23
C ALA A 88 -14.39 -1.05 -7.50
N LEU A 89 -14.82 -1.03 -8.77
CA LEU A 89 -16.20 -0.76 -9.16
C LEU A 89 -17.15 -1.87 -8.68
N ALA A 90 -16.77 -3.14 -8.84
CA ALA A 90 -17.55 -4.27 -8.34
C ALA A 90 -17.72 -4.19 -6.82
N VAL A 91 -16.66 -3.87 -6.08
CA VAL A 91 -16.73 -3.66 -4.63
C VAL A 91 -17.63 -2.48 -4.28
N ALA A 92 -17.45 -1.35 -4.97
CA ALA A 92 -18.20 -0.12 -4.73
C ALA A 92 -19.68 -0.22 -5.09
N THR A 93 -20.07 -1.13 -5.98
CA THR A 93 -21.46 -1.29 -6.44
C THR A 93 -22.19 -2.45 -5.79
N GLU A 94 -21.50 -3.55 -5.47
CA GLU A 94 -22.15 -4.81 -5.04
C GLU A 94 -22.07 -5.09 -3.52
N LEU A 95 -21.08 -4.57 -2.78
CA LEU A 95 -20.93 -4.83 -1.34
C LEU A 95 -21.85 -3.94 -0.48
N ARG A 96 -23.15 -4.17 -0.58
CA ARG A 96 -24.20 -3.38 0.09
C ARG A 96 -24.52 -3.84 1.50
N GLN A 97 -24.39 -5.13 1.78
CA GLN A 97 -24.72 -5.67 3.09
C GLN A 97 -23.57 -5.57 4.08
N ARG A 98 -23.88 -5.31 5.36
CA ARG A 98 -22.88 -5.28 6.44
C ARG A 98 -22.09 -6.58 6.53
N ALA A 99 -22.77 -7.72 6.39
CA ALA A 99 -22.14 -9.04 6.39
C ALA A 99 -21.13 -9.23 5.25
N GLN A 100 -21.42 -8.73 4.04
CA GLN A 100 -20.47 -8.79 2.91
C GLN A 100 -19.21 -7.95 3.19
N ARG A 101 -19.37 -6.73 3.71
CA ARG A 101 -18.24 -5.89 4.10
C ARG A 101 -17.41 -6.52 5.22
N GLN A 102 -18.06 -7.11 6.21
CA GLN A 102 -17.38 -7.83 7.29
C GLN A 102 -16.61 -9.05 6.79
N ARG A 103 -17.15 -9.81 5.83
CA ARG A 103 -16.41 -10.91 5.19
C ARG A 103 -15.17 -10.39 4.45
N LEU A 104 -15.29 -9.32 3.66
CA LEU A 104 -14.13 -8.73 2.97
C LEU A 104 -13.04 -8.28 3.96
N VAL A 105 -13.42 -7.54 5.00
CA VAL A 105 -12.49 -7.13 6.06
C VAL A 105 -11.88 -8.35 6.74
N GLY A 106 -12.70 -9.34 7.12
CA GLY A 106 -12.23 -10.59 7.73
C GLY A 106 -11.21 -11.33 6.87
N THR A 107 -11.45 -11.43 5.56
CA THR A 107 -10.50 -12.04 4.62
C THR A 107 -9.19 -11.24 4.53
N LEU A 108 -9.25 -9.92 4.48
CA LEU A 108 -8.04 -9.06 4.50
C LEU A 108 -7.25 -9.23 5.80
N LEU A 109 -7.93 -9.32 6.93
CA LEU A 109 -7.30 -9.52 8.23
C LEU A 109 -6.69 -10.93 8.35
N ALA A 110 -7.38 -11.96 7.88
CA ALA A 110 -6.86 -13.32 7.82
C ALA A 110 -5.61 -13.40 6.92
N ALA A 111 -5.66 -12.79 5.73
CA ALA A 111 -4.51 -12.71 4.84
C ALA A 111 -3.34 -11.93 5.48
N SER A 112 -3.62 -10.85 6.22
CA SER A 112 -2.59 -10.10 6.96
C SER A 112 -1.96 -10.93 8.08
N CYS A 113 -2.73 -11.81 8.71
CA CYS A 113 -2.22 -12.75 9.70
C CYS A 113 -1.23 -13.71 9.03
N VAL A 114 -1.63 -14.35 7.92
CA VAL A 114 -0.75 -15.25 7.16
C VAL A 114 0.53 -14.55 6.72
N VAL A 115 0.43 -13.35 6.13
CA VAL A 115 1.59 -12.55 5.72
C VAL A 115 2.50 -12.22 6.91
N SER A 116 1.93 -11.90 8.07
CA SER A 116 2.71 -11.54 9.24
C SER A 116 3.40 -12.76 9.86
N VAL A 117 2.67 -13.86 10.10
CA VAL A 117 3.23 -15.10 10.65
C VAL A 117 4.35 -15.63 9.76
N HIS A 118 4.09 -15.76 8.46
CA HIS A 118 5.06 -16.29 7.52
C HIS A 118 6.28 -15.37 7.39
N GLY A 119 6.09 -14.05 7.36
CA GLY A 119 7.19 -13.10 7.38
C GLY A 119 8.05 -13.18 8.65
N ILE A 120 7.43 -13.36 9.81
CA ILE A 120 8.13 -13.52 11.08
C ILE A 120 8.90 -14.85 11.11
N ALA A 121 8.29 -15.94 10.67
CA ALA A 121 8.95 -17.24 10.54
C ALA A 121 10.17 -17.17 9.59
N GLN A 122 10.03 -16.44 8.47
CA GLN A 122 11.12 -16.16 7.54
C GLN A 122 12.29 -15.44 8.23
N HIS A 123 12.01 -14.46 9.10
CA HIS A 123 13.07 -13.75 9.84
C HIS A 123 13.90 -14.69 10.74
N PHE A 124 13.28 -15.70 11.34
CA PHE A 124 13.94 -16.68 12.20
C PHE A 124 14.56 -17.86 11.45
N GLY A 125 14.60 -17.82 10.11
CA GLY A 125 15.21 -18.88 9.31
C GLY A 125 14.43 -20.19 9.30
N MET A 126 13.13 -20.16 9.66
CA MET A 126 12.26 -21.35 9.63
C MET A 126 11.87 -21.77 8.20
N GLU A 127 12.43 -21.13 7.18
CA GLU A 127 12.21 -21.46 5.78
C GLU A 127 13.52 -21.89 5.09
N PRO A 128 13.52 -23.05 4.39
CA PRO A 128 14.62 -23.42 3.52
C PRO A 128 14.81 -22.36 2.43
N ALA A 129 16.07 -22.03 2.14
CA ALA A 129 16.51 -21.03 1.18
C ALA A 129 15.99 -21.29 -0.25
N MET A 130 14.74 -20.92 -0.54
CA MET A 130 14.17 -20.88 -1.90
C MET A 130 14.44 -19.53 -2.58
N TRP A 131 15.08 -18.60 -1.86
CA TRP A 131 15.24 -17.20 -2.27
C TRP A 131 16.69 -16.96 -2.69
N GLU A 132 16.92 -16.78 -4.00
CA GLU A 132 18.24 -16.49 -4.60
C GLU A 132 18.84 -15.13 -4.18
N TYR A 133 18.14 -14.34 -3.38
CA TYR A 133 18.56 -12.99 -2.98
C TYR A 133 19.00 -12.95 -1.52
N ASP A 134 20.17 -12.38 -1.27
CA ASP A 134 20.57 -11.95 0.07
C ASP A 134 19.71 -10.73 0.49
N LEU A 135 18.68 -11.01 1.27
CA LEU A 135 17.76 -10.02 1.82
C LEU A 135 18.27 -9.43 3.14
N GLY A 136 19.43 -9.89 3.63
CA GLY A 136 19.94 -9.62 4.97
C GLY A 136 18.87 -9.90 6.03
N LEU A 137 18.54 -8.89 6.82
CA LEU A 137 17.54 -8.98 7.90
C LEU A 137 16.09 -8.68 7.46
N ARG A 138 15.82 -8.55 6.15
CA ARG A 138 14.49 -8.12 5.65
C ARG A 138 13.61 -9.30 5.30
N ILE A 139 12.33 -9.17 5.59
CA ILE A 139 11.31 -10.15 5.20
C ILE A 139 10.60 -9.73 3.92
N ILE A 140 10.26 -10.71 3.08
CA ILE A 140 9.45 -10.54 1.88
C ILE A 140 8.08 -11.20 2.00
N SER A 141 7.97 -12.18 2.89
CA SER A 141 6.76 -12.96 3.15
C SER A 141 6.18 -13.56 1.86
N THR A 142 4.90 -13.92 1.86
CA THR A 142 4.16 -14.47 0.70
C THR A 142 3.96 -13.44 -0.41
N LEU A 143 4.46 -12.21 -0.22
CA LEU A 143 4.39 -11.11 -1.17
C LEU A 143 5.66 -10.95 -2.01
N GLY A 144 6.76 -11.63 -1.68
CA GLY A 144 7.96 -11.72 -2.53
C GLY A 144 8.74 -10.41 -2.65
N ASN A 145 8.31 -9.35 -1.95
CA ASN A 145 8.98 -8.07 -1.90
C ASN A 145 8.68 -7.37 -0.56
N PRO A 146 9.68 -6.78 0.13
CA PRO A 146 9.44 -6.21 1.46
C PRO A 146 8.56 -4.95 1.39
N ILE A 147 8.61 -4.21 0.28
CA ILE A 147 7.77 -3.03 0.07
C ILE A 147 6.32 -3.45 -0.10
N PHE A 148 6.06 -4.52 -0.86
CA PHE A 148 4.69 -5.02 -1.04
C PHE A 148 4.14 -5.62 0.25
N ALA A 149 4.93 -6.42 0.96
CA ALA A 149 4.59 -6.92 2.29
C ALA A 149 4.25 -5.78 3.25
N GLY A 150 5.13 -4.78 3.34
CA GLY A 150 4.92 -3.64 4.20
C GLY A 150 3.67 -2.84 3.81
N ALA A 151 3.48 -2.55 2.53
CA ALA A 151 2.34 -1.75 2.05
C ALA A 151 1.00 -2.44 2.33
N PHE A 152 0.94 -3.76 2.14
CA PHE A 152 -0.24 -4.55 2.47
C PHE A 152 -0.55 -4.52 3.98
N LEU A 153 0.46 -4.72 4.83
CA LEU A 153 0.30 -4.63 6.28
C LEU A 153 -0.13 -3.23 6.72
N ALA A 154 0.51 -2.18 6.19
CA ALA A 154 0.15 -0.79 6.48
C ALA A 154 -1.31 -0.48 6.13
N MET A 155 -1.86 -1.09 5.07
CA MET A 155 -3.27 -0.99 4.70
C MET A 155 -4.19 -1.80 5.63
N ALA A 156 -3.76 -2.97 6.11
CA ALA A 156 -4.55 -3.85 6.97
C ALA A 156 -4.61 -3.39 8.44
N MET A 157 -3.56 -2.72 8.94
CA MET A 157 -3.47 -2.23 10.31
C MET A 157 -4.62 -1.30 10.74
N PRO A 158 -5.00 -0.24 9.99
CA PRO A 158 -6.15 0.57 10.36
C PRO A 158 -7.45 -0.24 10.37
N LEU A 159 -7.65 -1.21 9.47
CA LEU A 159 -8.83 -2.09 9.53
C LEU A 159 -8.85 -2.97 10.79
N THR A 160 -7.68 -3.44 11.21
CA THR A 160 -7.49 -4.22 12.45
C THR A 160 -7.86 -3.39 13.67
N LEU A 161 -7.36 -2.16 13.73
CA LEU A 161 -7.68 -1.21 14.79
C LEU A 161 -9.18 -0.87 14.81
N ALA A 162 -9.83 -0.74 13.65
CA ALA A 162 -11.24 -0.41 13.55
C ALA A 162 -12.13 -1.52 14.12
N CYS A 163 -11.71 -2.78 13.96
CA CYS A 163 -12.37 -3.93 14.55
C CYS A 163 -12.07 -4.06 16.06
N ALA A 164 -10.86 -3.69 16.49
CA ALA A 164 -10.44 -3.78 17.89
C ALA A 164 -11.15 -2.78 18.81
N LEU A 165 -11.27 -1.51 18.37
CA LEU A 165 -11.72 -0.40 19.22
C LEU A 165 -13.10 -0.64 19.87
N PRO A 166 -14.17 -1.01 19.14
CA PRO A 166 -15.48 -1.25 19.76
C PRO A 166 -15.46 -2.43 20.75
N LEU A 167 -14.67 -3.46 20.48
CA LEU A 167 -14.57 -4.65 21.33
C LEU A 167 -13.84 -4.35 22.63
N TRP A 168 -12.79 -3.54 22.60
CA TRP A 168 -12.12 -3.08 23.82
C TRP A 168 -13.03 -2.20 24.67
N GLN A 169 -13.79 -1.29 24.05
CA GLN A 169 -14.77 -0.46 24.77
C GLN A 169 -15.85 -1.30 25.44
N ALA A 170 -16.31 -2.36 24.76
CA ALA A 170 -17.26 -3.32 25.31
C ALA A 170 -16.64 -4.33 26.28
N ARG A 171 -15.34 -4.20 26.63
CA ARG A 171 -14.57 -5.15 27.45
C ARG A 171 -14.69 -6.61 26.99
N ASN A 172 -14.81 -6.80 25.67
CA ASN A 172 -14.95 -8.11 25.07
C ASN A 172 -13.57 -8.74 24.84
N ALA A 173 -13.38 -9.98 25.30
CA ALA A 173 -12.13 -10.72 25.15
C ALA A 173 -11.66 -10.85 23.69
N ARG A 174 -12.57 -10.83 22.71
CA ARG A 174 -12.22 -10.82 21.28
C ARG A 174 -11.37 -9.61 20.88
N GLY A 175 -11.43 -8.51 21.62
CA GLY A 175 -10.53 -7.37 21.41
C GLY A 175 -9.06 -7.77 21.56
N PHE A 176 -8.73 -8.75 22.40
CA PHE A 176 -7.36 -9.26 22.55
C PHE A 176 -6.86 -9.96 21.28
N VAL A 177 -7.73 -10.63 20.53
CA VAL A 177 -7.36 -11.26 19.25
C VAL A 177 -6.91 -10.21 18.23
N TYR A 178 -7.66 -9.11 18.11
CA TYR A 178 -7.26 -8.01 17.23
C TYR A 178 -6.02 -7.26 17.74
N ALA A 179 -5.84 -7.18 19.07
CA ALA A 179 -4.60 -6.65 19.68
C ALA A 179 -3.38 -7.48 19.28
N ALA A 180 -3.48 -8.80 19.43
CA ALA A 180 -2.44 -9.74 19.07
C ALA A 180 -2.14 -9.69 17.56
N LEU A 181 -3.17 -9.60 16.72
CA LEU A 181 -3.00 -9.44 15.28
C LEU A 181 -2.29 -8.12 14.93
N LEU A 182 -2.66 -7.01 15.57
CA LEU A 182 -2.01 -5.71 15.33
C LEU A 182 -0.54 -5.73 15.78
N ALA A 183 -0.23 -6.39 16.89
CA ALA A 183 1.14 -6.60 17.35
C ALA A 183 1.94 -7.43 16.34
N LEU A 184 1.36 -8.53 15.86
CA LEU A 184 1.96 -9.39 14.84
C LEU A 184 2.24 -8.61 13.53
N GLN A 185 1.27 -7.82 13.06
CA GLN A 185 1.42 -6.95 11.89
C GLN A 185 2.54 -5.92 12.11
N SER A 186 2.67 -5.36 13.32
CA SER A 186 3.68 -4.35 13.66
C SER A 186 5.09 -4.96 13.62
N ILE A 187 5.26 -6.15 14.20
CA ILE A 187 6.53 -6.89 14.21
C ILE A 187 6.93 -7.26 12.77
N ALA A 188 6.00 -7.81 12.00
CA ALA A 188 6.26 -8.13 10.59
C ALA A 188 6.60 -6.87 9.77
N LEU A 189 5.82 -5.79 9.93
CA LEU A 189 6.08 -4.51 9.25
C LEU A 189 7.48 -3.97 9.57
N TRP A 190 7.92 -4.05 10.82
CA TRP A 190 9.26 -3.66 11.23
C TRP A 190 10.34 -4.44 10.48
N TRP A 191 10.20 -5.76 10.39
CA TRP A 191 11.15 -6.62 9.68
C TRP A 191 11.09 -6.53 8.16
N THR A 192 10.05 -5.94 7.56
CA THR A 192 10.12 -5.58 6.12
C THR A 192 11.27 -4.60 5.84
N GLY A 193 11.66 -3.83 6.85
CA GLY A 193 12.68 -2.79 6.75
C GLY A 193 12.29 -1.68 5.77
N SER A 194 11.01 -1.57 5.40
CA SER A 194 10.53 -0.63 4.39
C SER A 194 10.01 0.65 5.04
N ARG A 195 10.75 1.75 4.84
CA ARG A 195 10.46 3.06 5.44
C ARG A 195 9.13 3.65 5.01
N GLY A 196 8.79 3.55 3.72
CA GLY A 196 7.54 4.09 3.16
C GLY A 196 6.30 3.47 3.79
N PRO A 197 6.17 2.13 3.81
CA PRO A 197 5.12 1.44 4.53
C PRO A 197 5.05 1.71 6.03
N LEU A 198 6.20 1.83 6.71
CA LEU A 198 6.22 2.19 8.12
C LEU A 198 5.56 3.56 8.36
N LEU A 199 5.96 4.58 7.59
CA LEU A 199 5.36 5.91 7.66
C LEU A 199 3.88 5.88 7.28
N ALA A 200 3.52 5.13 6.24
CA ALA A 200 2.11 4.98 5.84
C ALA A 200 1.25 4.37 6.96
N ALA A 201 1.75 3.34 7.65
CA ALA A 201 1.05 2.73 8.78
C ALA A 201 0.90 3.71 9.96
N LEU A 202 1.96 4.45 10.30
CA LEU A 202 1.91 5.48 11.35
C LEU A 202 0.90 6.57 11.02
N CYS A 203 0.91 7.09 9.79
CA CYS A 203 -0.05 8.08 9.33
C CYS A 203 -1.48 7.53 9.34
N ALA A 204 -1.70 6.30 8.85
CA ALA A 204 -3.02 5.70 8.79
C ALA A 204 -3.60 5.43 10.19
N LEU A 205 -2.80 4.85 11.10
CA LEU A 205 -3.21 4.60 12.49
C LEU A 205 -3.43 5.91 13.25
N GLY A 206 -2.52 6.87 13.12
CA GLY A 206 -2.64 8.19 13.73
C GLY A 206 -3.89 8.93 13.24
N PHE A 207 -4.13 8.95 11.93
CA PHE A 207 -5.33 9.55 11.35
C PHE A 207 -6.62 8.87 11.86
N MET A 208 -6.63 7.53 11.94
CA MET A 208 -7.83 6.84 12.40
C MET A 208 -8.10 7.03 13.89
N LEU A 209 -7.05 7.08 14.73
CA LEU A 209 -7.18 7.43 16.15
C LEU A 209 -7.65 8.88 16.32
N LEU A 210 -7.17 9.80 15.49
CA LEU A 210 -7.61 11.20 15.51
C LEU A 210 -9.10 11.32 15.20
N ILE A 211 -9.60 10.62 14.17
CA ILE A 211 -11.03 10.54 13.88
C ILE A 211 -11.79 9.96 15.07
N HIS A 212 -11.28 8.87 15.66
CA HIS A 212 -11.93 8.23 16.80
C HIS A 212 -12.06 9.18 18.00
N PHE A 213 -10.98 9.87 18.37
CA PHE A 213 -11.01 10.82 19.48
C PHE A 213 -11.86 12.05 19.19
N ALA A 214 -11.86 12.54 17.96
CA ALA A 214 -12.71 13.65 17.53
C ALA A 214 -14.20 13.28 17.64
N GLN A 215 -14.59 12.10 17.15
CA GLN A 215 -15.96 11.59 17.25
C GLN A 215 -16.39 11.30 18.69
N ALA A 216 -15.46 10.88 19.55
CA ALA A 216 -15.70 10.67 20.97
C ALA A 216 -15.71 11.96 21.81
N GLY A 217 -15.52 13.14 21.20
CA GLY A 217 -15.44 14.44 21.91
C GLY A 217 -14.18 14.62 22.76
N ARG A 218 -13.18 13.73 22.64
CA ARG A 218 -11.97 13.70 23.47
C ARG A 218 -10.87 14.59 22.90
N ARG A 219 -11.12 15.90 22.81
CA ARG A 219 -10.20 16.87 22.19
C ARG A 219 -8.79 16.85 22.78
N ALA A 220 -8.65 16.69 24.10
CA ALA A 220 -7.34 16.60 24.76
C ALA A 220 -6.50 15.42 24.23
N TRP A 221 -7.11 14.26 23.99
CA TRP A 221 -6.44 13.08 23.43
C TRP A 221 -6.05 13.29 21.96
N ALA A 222 -6.90 13.97 21.19
CA ALA A 222 -6.58 14.33 19.81
C ALA A 222 -5.39 15.31 19.73
N PHE A 223 -5.37 16.35 20.58
CA PHE A 223 -4.24 17.28 20.65
C PHE A 223 -2.96 16.63 21.17
N SER A 224 -3.07 15.74 22.18
CA SER A 224 -1.93 14.96 22.67
C SER A 224 -1.34 14.09 21.55
N LEU A 225 -2.18 13.38 20.79
CA LEU A 225 -1.75 12.57 19.65
C LEU A 225 -1.06 13.43 18.57
N LEU A 226 -1.63 14.58 18.22
CA LEU A 226 -1.01 15.51 17.27
C LEU A 226 0.35 16.01 17.78
N GLY A 227 0.45 16.35 19.07
CA GLY A 227 1.69 16.72 19.72
C GLY A 227 2.73 15.59 19.65
N THR A 228 2.35 14.35 19.95
CA THR A 228 3.24 13.18 19.84
C THR A 228 3.70 12.94 18.41
N LEU A 229 2.81 13.04 17.42
CA LEU A 229 3.16 12.89 16.01
C LEU A 229 4.10 14.00 15.54
N ALA A 230 3.87 15.25 15.95
CA ALA A 230 4.73 16.39 15.64
C ALA A 230 6.11 16.25 16.28
N LEU A 231 6.19 15.83 17.54
CA LEU A 231 7.44 15.55 18.23
C LEU A 231 8.20 14.37 17.59
N GLY A 232 7.50 13.32 17.19
CA GLY A 232 8.09 12.20 16.45
C GLY A 232 8.65 12.62 15.10
N ALA A 233 7.92 13.46 14.34
CA ALA A 233 8.40 14.02 13.08
C ALA A 233 9.63 14.92 13.29
N LEU A 234 9.61 15.78 14.32
CA LEU A 234 10.75 16.61 14.69
C LEU A 234 11.97 15.75 15.07
N PHE A 235 11.78 14.71 15.88
CA PHE A 235 12.83 13.77 16.24
C PHE A 235 13.43 13.11 14.99
N LEU A 236 12.60 12.66 14.05
CA LEU A 236 13.09 12.07 12.80
C LEU A 236 13.88 13.08 11.96
N ILE A 237 13.43 14.34 11.88
CA ILE A 237 14.16 15.40 11.20
C ILE A 237 15.54 15.59 11.85
N VAL A 238 15.58 15.79 13.17
CA VAL A 238 16.83 16.02 13.92
C VAL A 238 17.78 14.81 13.82
N LEU A 239 17.26 13.58 13.91
CA LEU A 239 18.04 12.35 13.78
C LEU A 239 18.74 12.23 12.42
N ASN A 240 18.15 12.80 11.37
CA ASN A 240 18.69 12.72 10.01
C ASN A 240 19.62 13.89 9.64
N ILE A 241 19.78 14.91 10.50
CA ILE A 241 20.73 16.01 10.26
C ILE A 241 22.17 15.44 10.28
N PRO A 242 22.98 15.62 9.22
CA PRO A 242 24.39 15.25 9.22
C PRO A 242 25.15 16.02 10.30
N ASN A 243 26.01 15.35 11.08
CA ASN A 243 26.75 15.94 12.20
C ASN A 243 25.88 16.66 13.24
N GLY A 244 24.62 16.24 13.39
CA GLY A 244 23.67 16.80 14.34
C GLY A 244 23.85 16.27 15.77
N PRO A 245 23.07 16.80 16.73
CA PRO A 245 23.18 16.46 18.16
C PRO A 245 22.88 14.97 18.46
N LEU A 246 22.17 14.27 17.57
CA LEU A 246 21.81 12.86 17.72
C LEU A 246 22.70 11.91 16.91
N GLN A 247 23.88 12.34 16.48
CA GLN A 247 24.78 11.54 15.63
C GLN A 247 25.15 10.18 16.26
N GLN A 248 25.33 10.13 17.58
CA GLN A 248 25.62 8.88 18.30
C GLN A 248 24.52 7.83 18.10
N LEU A 249 23.25 8.25 18.11
CA LEU A 249 22.10 7.37 17.90
C LEU A 249 21.98 6.85 16.45
N ARG A 250 22.62 7.52 15.49
CA ARG A 250 22.64 7.05 14.08
C ARG A 250 23.44 5.76 13.90
N THR A 251 24.36 5.45 14.81
CA THR A 251 25.22 4.25 14.73
C THR A 251 24.60 3.00 15.35
N ALA A 252 23.56 3.15 16.17
CA ALA A 252 22.86 2.02 16.77
C ALA A 252 22.05 1.27 15.71
N ALA A 253 22.26 -0.04 15.56
CA ALA A 253 21.67 -0.88 14.51
C ALA A 253 20.14 -0.71 14.25
N PRO A 254 19.25 -0.62 15.27
CA PRO A 254 17.83 -0.39 15.01
C PRO A 254 17.51 1.03 14.54
N LEU A 255 18.26 2.03 15.02
CA LEU A 255 18.04 3.45 14.73
C LEU A 255 18.77 3.91 13.47
N GLN A 256 19.82 3.21 13.04
CA GLN A 256 20.57 3.48 11.80
C GLN A 256 19.64 3.52 10.58
N ARG A 257 18.60 2.68 10.57
CA ARG A 257 17.59 2.65 9.51
C ARG A 257 16.72 3.90 9.46
N LEU A 258 16.36 4.43 10.63
CA LEU A 258 15.58 5.68 10.79
C LEU A 258 16.47 6.90 10.51
N ALA A 259 17.73 6.84 10.91
CA ALA A 259 18.74 7.88 10.74
C ALA A 259 19.23 8.10 9.30
N ASN A 260 18.98 7.13 8.42
CA ASN A 260 19.29 7.24 6.99
C ASN A 260 18.02 7.51 6.14
N MET A 261 16.86 7.73 6.76
CA MET A 261 15.57 7.93 6.06
C MET A 261 15.58 9.11 5.09
N LEU A 262 16.17 10.23 5.50
CA LEU A 262 16.21 11.48 4.72
C LEU A 262 17.58 11.68 4.05
N ASN A 263 18.48 10.70 4.12
CA ASN A 263 19.77 10.81 3.46
C ASN A 263 19.58 10.73 1.93
N SER A 264 19.97 11.81 1.24
CA SER A 264 19.82 11.96 -0.21
C SER A 264 20.81 11.08 -1.00
N GLU A 265 21.83 10.55 -0.35
CA GLU A 265 22.88 9.70 -0.93
C GLU A 265 22.51 8.20 -0.96
N ASP A 266 21.44 7.77 -0.29
CA ASP A 266 20.97 6.38 -0.35
C ASP A 266 20.67 5.98 -1.81
N ALA A 267 21.19 4.83 -2.25
CA ALA A 267 21.15 4.38 -3.65
C ALA A 267 19.74 4.40 -4.28
N SER A 268 18.70 4.12 -3.48
CA SER A 268 17.29 4.18 -3.89
C SER A 268 16.78 5.61 -4.11
N THR A 269 17.07 6.52 -3.17
CA THR A 269 16.59 7.91 -3.21
C THR A 269 17.34 8.71 -4.26
N SER A 270 18.66 8.53 -4.34
CA SER A 270 19.51 9.12 -5.37
C SER A 270 19.20 8.57 -6.76
N GLY A 271 18.84 7.29 -6.88
CA GLY A 271 18.38 6.68 -8.13
C GLY A 271 17.09 7.32 -8.64
N ARG A 272 16.08 7.48 -7.77
CA ARG A 272 14.82 8.15 -8.14
C ARG A 272 15.04 9.61 -8.54
N SER A 273 15.82 10.38 -7.76
CA SER A 273 16.09 11.78 -8.11
C SER A 273 16.83 11.93 -9.44
N ARG A 274 17.70 10.97 -9.79
CA ARG A 274 18.36 10.90 -11.09
C ARG A 274 17.38 10.57 -12.21
N ILE A 275 16.49 9.60 -12.02
CA ILE A 275 15.45 9.24 -13.00
C ILE A 275 14.53 10.43 -13.27
N TRP A 276 14.00 11.09 -12.23
CA TRP A 276 13.11 12.24 -12.40
C TRP A 276 13.80 13.42 -13.10
N ARG A 277 15.05 13.73 -12.71
CA ARG A 277 15.84 14.77 -13.41
C ARG A 277 16.11 14.39 -14.86
N GLY A 278 16.41 13.11 -15.14
CA GLY A 278 16.57 12.60 -16.49
C GLY A 278 15.29 12.75 -17.32
N ALA A 279 14.15 12.31 -16.79
CA ALA A 279 12.85 12.43 -17.44
C ALA A 279 12.49 13.89 -17.75
N MET A 280 12.71 14.81 -16.81
CA MET A 280 12.47 16.24 -17.02
C MET A 280 13.39 16.82 -18.09
N ARG A 281 14.67 16.42 -18.11
CA ARG A 281 15.61 16.84 -19.17
C ARG A 281 15.18 16.34 -20.54
N LEU A 282 14.71 15.10 -20.63
CA LEU A 282 14.20 14.52 -21.88
C LEU A 282 12.92 15.22 -22.34
N ALA A 283 12.00 15.53 -21.43
CA ALA A 283 10.77 16.26 -21.74
C ALA A 283 11.03 17.70 -22.22
N ALA A 284 12.10 18.33 -21.73
CA ALA A 284 12.50 19.68 -22.14
C ALA A 284 13.46 19.71 -23.34
N ALA A 285 13.95 18.55 -23.80
CA ALA A 285 14.87 18.47 -24.93
C ALA A 285 14.15 18.87 -26.22
N ARG A 286 14.69 19.86 -26.93
CA ARG A 286 14.11 20.38 -28.18
C ARG A 286 14.55 19.61 -29.43
N THR A 287 15.57 18.76 -29.31
CA THR A 287 16.06 17.93 -30.40
C THR A 287 15.43 16.54 -30.32
N PRO A 288 14.82 16.03 -31.41
CA PRO A 288 14.31 14.68 -31.43
C PRO A 288 15.45 13.69 -31.16
N ILE A 289 15.22 12.79 -30.22
CA ILE A 289 16.18 11.76 -29.85
C ILE A 289 16.25 10.76 -31.00
N ARG A 290 17.42 10.63 -31.63
CA ARG A 290 17.68 9.56 -32.60
C ARG A 290 17.93 8.28 -31.82
N PHE A 291 17.06 7.29 -32.00
CA PHE A 291 17.29 5.95 -31.46
C PHE A 291 18.36 5.24 -32.28
N ALA A 292 19.10 4.33 -31.65
CA ALA A 292 20.15 3.56 -32.33
C ALA A 292 19.63 2.65 -33.46
N THR A 293 18.30 2.51 -33.59
CA THR A 293 17.64 1.70 -34.62
C THR A 293 17.12 2.51 -35.82
N GLY A 294 17.44 3.79 -35.93
CA GLY A 294 17.02 4.66 -37.03
C GLY A 294 15.87 5.57 -36.66
#